data_AF-X1KGI0-F1
#
_entry.id   AF-X1KGI0-F1
#
_cell.length_a   1.000
_cell.length_b   1.000
_cell.length_c   1.000
_cell.angle_alpha   90.00
_cell.angle_beta   90.00
_cell.angle_gamma   90.00
#
_symmetry.space_group_name_H-M   'P 1'
#
loop_
_entity.id
_entity.type
_entity.pdbx_description
1 polymer ?
#
loop_
_entity_poly.entity_id
_entity_poly.type
_entity_poly.pdbx_seq_one_letter_code
_entity_poly.pdbx_strand_id
1 'polypeptide(L)'
;SSFISSIKFEGKIIQSHSHFLIASSIDADIVSDLTLTENNSLVLKNPNREIVDLVGWGEAQDFEVAPFPQNPEIRDPIGDWLSEIGFKGSREPFPSTIYYQSLGRKINEENNYQDTDNNAEDFEIQTPTPKAKNKTFIEPELEDILKSLEDILESIDSTPSKPEPEPEEPSEDSTPPEIVFGIDPIQTSLSFIISFEITSPLDTVTPSGLDSFVFRWKEEDEEEWQEDEYQEITEAPINYSGELEFTGEDEKTYYFQIKAKDVAGNESDWLPELAVSTKISLPKIVLINEIQIDSIVGTGGTSDDWVELYNPYDIDISLTGWSIQKHSKDDPCSINKSFDSKTFSRNERGIFNIPAKGFFLIVNTTASESLKVIADMTISWSLSDNNTVYLVGNEDKIESGDDPDIIDKVGFGLACFAKTEPFLNPPEAKSIERKELSVDTNNNNQDFKINEVPTPTNSKGETFSPPSPPSFGEPPWPMFQHDAQHTGRSPFAGPEDSENLEILIEGEADDDYFGTPVIGSDGTLYLNAKITTGGEIKEGLWAF
;
A
#
# COMPACT_ATOMS: atom_id res chain seq x y z
N SER A 1 -3.87 -19.33 0.48
CA SER A 1 -3.20 -18.99 1.74
C SER A 1 -3.33 -17.49 1.93
N SER A 2 -3.65 -17.04 3.14
CA SER A 2 -3.58 -15.63 3.53
C SER A 2 -2.28 -15.42 4.29
N PHE A 3 -1.69 -14.21 4.20
CA PHE A 3 -0.44 -13.91 4.89
C PHE A 3 -0.44 -12.46 5.37
N ILE A 4 0.46 -12.18 6.30
CA ILE A 4 0.77 -10.84 6.78
C ILE A 4 2.11 -10.44 6.18
N SER A 5 2.14 -9.35 5.42
CA SER A 5 3.37 -8.86 4.78
C SER A 5 4.44 -8.52 5.82
N SER A 6 5.70 -8.73 5.46
CA SER A 6 6.87 -8.30 6.23
C SER A 6 6.85 -6.80 6.55
N ILE A 7 6.25 -5.97 5.69
CA ILE A 7 6.05 -4.54 5.94
C ILE A 7 5.30 -4.31 7.26
N LYS A 8 4.29 -5.14 7.57
CA LYS A 8 3.55 -5.01 8.83
C LYS A 8 4.39 -5.35 10.07
N PHE A 9 5.55 -6.00 9.90
CA PHE A 9 6.50 -6.27 10.97
C PHE A 9 7.64 -5.24 11.05
N GLU A 10 7.72 -4.28 10.11
CA GLU A 10 8.82 -3.32 10.05
C GLU A 10 8.88 -2.45 11.31
N GLY A 11 10.09 -2.30 11.86
CA GLY A 11 10.36 -1.53 13.09
C GLY A 11 9.82 -2.16 14.38
N LYS A 12 9.08 -3.28 14.30
CA LYS A 12 8.52 -3.95 15.47
C LYS A 12 9.57 -4.86 16.12
N ILE A 13 9.61 -4.84 17.45
CA ILE A 13 10.57 -5.61 18.23
C ILE A 13 9.82 -6.40 19.30
N ILE A 14 9.99 -7.71 19.30
CA ILE A 14 9.54 -8.57 20.41
C ILE A 14 10.64 -8.55 21.46
N GLN A 15 10.34 -8.02 22.65
CA GLN A 15 11.29 -8.03 23.75
C GLN A 15 11.50 -9.46 24.25
N SER A 16 12.64 -9.70 24.89
CA SER A 16 12.92 -11.01 25.48
C SER A 16 11.84 -11.38 26.51
N HIS A 17 11.26 -12.58 26.38
CA HIS A 17 10.17 -13.08 27.22
C HIS A 17 8.85 -12.28 27.17
N SER A 18 8.66 -11.44 26.15
CA SER A 18 7.36 -10.81 25.87
C SER A 18 6.60 -11.52 24.75
N HIS A 19 5.33 -11.20 24.61
CA HIS A 19 4.46 -11.69 23.56
C HIS A 19 4.25 -10.63 22.48
N PHE A 20 3.88 -11.09 21.28
CA PHE A 20 3.50 -10.25 20.16
C PHE A 20 2.16 -10.75 19.63
N LEU A 21 1.17 -9.87 19.59
CA LEU A 21 -0.21 -10.19 19.28
C LEU A 21 -0.56 -9.77 17.87
N ILE A 22 -1.12 -10.70 17.11
CA ILE A 22 -1.74 -10.45 15.82
C ILE A 22 -3.21 -10.84 15.94
N ALA A 23 -4.12 -9.90 15.74
CA ALA A 23 -5.55 -10.16 15.83
C ALA A 23 -6.35 -9.15 15.00
N SER A 24 -7.65 -9.40 14.85
CA SER A 24 -8.60 -8.41 14.30
C SER A 24 -9.00 -7.33 15.30
N SER A 25 -8.53 -7.42 16.56
CA SER A 25 -8.75 -6.43 17.60
C SER A 25 -7.68 -5.33 17.56
N ILE A 26 -8.09 -4.10 17.89
CA ILE A 26 -7.25 -2.90 17.94
C ILE A 26 -6.14 -2.97 18.99
N ASP A 27 -6.27 -3.84 20.01
CA ASP A 27 -5.24 -4.04 21.05
C ASP A 27 -4.04 -4.89 20.56
N ALA A 28 -4.07 -5.36 19.32
CA ALA A 28 -3.03 -6.17 18.71
C ALA A 28 -1.81 -5.34 18.28
N ASP A 29 -0.63 -5.97 18.30
CA ASP A 29 0.60 -5.35 17.79
C ASP A 29 0.60 -5.29 16.26
N ILE A 30 -0.12 -6.21 15.61
CA ILE A 30 -0.55 -6.11 14.21
C ILE A 30 -2.05 -6.38 14.14
N VAL A 31 -2.79 -5.37 13.68
CA VAL A 31 -4.21 -5.55 13.33
C VAL A 31 -4.29 -6.20 11.94
N SER A 32 -4.98 -7.33 11.88
CA SER A 32 -5.21 -8.08 10.64
C SER A 32 -6.55 -8.79 10.69
N ASP A 33 -7.24 -8.78 9.55
CA ASP A 33 -8.45 -9.56 9.27
C ASP A 33 -8.13 -11.01 8.89
N LEU A 34 -7.02 -11.56 9.40
CA LEU A 34 -6.62 -12.93 9.09
C LEU A 34 -7.63 -13.91 9.70
N THR A 35 -8.41 -14.55 8.85
CA THR A 35 -9.38 -15.56 9.29
C THR A 35 -8.66 -16.86 9.66
N LEU A 36 -8.76 -17.25 10.93
CA LEU A 36 -8.40 -18.58 11.40
C LEU A 36 -9.63 -19.49 11.29
N THR A 37 -9.44 -20.69 10.74
CA THR A 37 -10.50 -21.68 10.57
C THR A 37 -10.14 -22.96 11.30
N GLU A 38 -11.10 -23.86 11.43
CA GLU A 38 -10.81 -25.25 11.78
C GLU A 38 -9.86 -25.89 10.75
N ASN A 39 -9.05 -26.85 11.20
CA ASN A 39 -8.15 -27.65 10.35
C ASN A 39 -7.15 -26.81 9.54
N ASN A 40 -6.44 -25.90 10.22
CA ASN A 40 -5.63 -24.86 9.57
C ASN A 40 -4.18 -24.87 10.09
N SER A 41 -3.31 -24.14 9.41
CA SER A 41 -1.88 -24.07 9.67
C SER A 41 -1.39 -22.62 9.68
N LEU A 42 -0.45 -22.31 10.58
CA LEU A 42 0.26 -21.03 10.63
C LEU A 42 1.76 -21.26 10.50
N VAL A 43 2.39 -20.44 9.67
CA VAL A 43 3.83 -20.49 9.40
C VAL A 43 4.45 -19.16 9.76
N LEU A 44 5.45 -19.17 10.62
CA LEU A 44 6.28 -18.01 10.93
C LEU A 44 7.60 -18.12 10.17
N LYS A 45 7.97 -17.05 9.46
CA LYS A 45 9.23 -16.96 8.72
C LYS A 45 10.09 -15.84 9.26
N ASN A 46 11.41 -16.05 9.27
CA ASN A 46 12.37 -14.99 9.57
C ASN A 46 12.62 -14.09 8.34
N PRO A 47 13.42 -13.00 8.48
CA PRO A 47 13.76 -12.12 7.35
C PRO A 47 14.47 -12.82 6.18
N ASN A 48 15.12 -13.96 6.40
CA ASN A 48 15.73 -14.78 5.34
C ASN A 48 14.73 -15.73 4.66
N ARG A 49 13.43 -15.62 5.00
CA ARG A 49 12.31 -16.46 4.55
C ARG A 49 12.40 -17.92 4.99
N GLU A 50 13.27 -18.23 5.95
CA GLU A 50 13.35 -19.56 6.57
C GLU A 50 12.17 -19.73 7.53
N ILE A 51 11.55 -20.90 7.53
CA ILE A 51 10.51 -21.24 8.51
C ILE A 51 11.19 -21.36 9.88
N VAL A 52 10.74 -20.55 10.82
CA VAL A 52 11.24 -20.58 12.20
C VAL A 52 10.24 -21.19 13.17
N ASP A 53 8.96 -21.26 12.78
CA ASP A 53 7.92 -21.96 13.53
C ASP A 53 6.80 -22.37 12.57
N LEU A 54 6.17 -23.52 12.81
CA LEU A 54 5.04 -24.05 12.06
C LEU A 54 4.08 -24.73 13.02
N VAL A 55 2.82 -24.31 13.00
CA VAL A 55 1.76 -24.97 13.77
C VAL A 55 0.63 -25.40 12.84
N GLY A 56 0.22 -26.67 12.93
CA GLY A 56 -1.00 -27.19 12.32
C GLY A 56 -1.91 -27.82 13.37
N TRP A 57 -3.22 -27.67 13.20
CA TRP A 57 -4.23 -28.28 14.06
C TRP A 57 -5.40 -28.87 13.27
N GLY A 58 -6.17 -29.74 13.92
CA GLY A 58 -7.19 -30.57 13.29
C GLY A 58 -6.60 -31.43 12.18
N GLU A 59 -7.26 -31.43 11.03
CA GLU A 59 -6.86 -32.15 9.82
C GLU A 59 -5.90 -31.35 8.90
N ALA A 60 -5.14 -30.41 9.48
CA ALA A 60 -4.14 -29.62 8.78
C ALA A 60 -3.19 -30.50 7.95
N GLN A 61 -2.81 -30.01 6.77
CA GLN A 61 -1.87 -30.71 5.86
C GLN A 61 -0.42 -30.24 6.05
N ASP A 62 -0.24 -29.01 6.51
CA ASP A 62 1.05 -28.43 6.84
C ASP A 62 1.18 -28.38 8.37
N PHE A 63 2.12 -29.15 8.90
CA PHE A 63 2.42 -29.25 10.32
C PHE A 63 3.86 -29.70 10.45
N GLU A 64 4.38 -29.74 11.68
CA GLU A 64 5.72 -30.26 11.94
C GLU A 64 5.72 -31.81 11.85
N VAL A 65 5.81 -32.52 12.99
CA VAL A 65 5.72 -34.00 13.01
C VAL A 65 4.28 -34.50 12.96
N ALA A 66 3.37 -33.90 13.72
CA ALA A 66 1.94 -34.23 13.72
C ALA A 66 1.11 -33.00 14.14
N PRO A 67 -0.09 -32.78 13.56
CA PRO A 67 -0.94 -31.67 13.93
C PRO A 67 -1.59 -31.92 15.30
N PHE A 68 -1.92 -30.85 16.02
CA PHE A 68 -2.73 -30.96 17.24
C PHE A 68 -4.16 -31.39 16.86
N PRO A 69 -4.71 -32.50 17.38
CA PRO A 69 -5.88 -33.15 16.78
C PRO A 69 -7.23 -32.47 17.05
N GLN A 70 -7.29 -31.44 17.90
CA GLN A 70 -8.56 -30.81 18.33
C GLN A 70 -8.63 -29.35 17.89
N ASN A 71 -9.82 -28.89 17.50
CA ASN A 71 -10.10 -27.48 17.28
C ASN A 71 -10.57 -26.84 18.60
N PRO A 72 -10.20 -25.58 18.92
CA PRO A 72 -10.80 -24.86 20.03
C PRO A 72 -12.30 -24.61 19.82
N GLU A 73 -13.10 -24.77 20.86
CA GLU A 73 -14.55 -24.63 20.80
C GLU A 73 -15.09 -23.56 21.79
N ILE A 74 -16.34 -23.17 21.59
CA ILE A 74 -17.12 -22.43 22.59
C ILE A 74 -17.86 -23.47 23.45
N ARG A 75 -17.67 -23.45 24.77
CA ARG A 75 -18.30 -24.37 25.71
C ARG A 75 -19.48 -23.71 26.43
N ASP A 76 -20.64 -24.37 26.44
CA ASP A 76 -21.81 -24.06 27.28
C ASP A 76 -22.15 -25.27 28.14
N PRO A 77 -21.50 -25.46 29.31
CA PRO A 77 -21.73 -26.63 30.16
C PRO A 77 -23.19 -26.83 30.59
N ILE A 78 -23.95 -25.73 30.73
CA ILE A 78 -25.37 -25.81 31.11
C ILE A 78 -26.21 -26.23 29.91
N GLY A 79 -25.94 -25.70 28.72
CA GLY A 79 -26.56 -26.13 27.47
C GLY A 79 -26.33 -27.62 27.20
N ASP A 80 -25.09 -28.08 27.35
CA ASP A 80 -24.70 -29.49 27.22
C ASP A 80 -25.49 -30.36 28.19
N TRP A 81 -25.52 -29.99 29.48
CA TRP A 81 -26.29 -30.71 30.51
C TRP A 81 -27.80 -30.73 30.21
N LEU A 82 -28.39 -29.61 29.78
CA LEU A 82 -29.81 -29.52 29.42
C LEU A 82 -30.14 -30.45 28.24
N SER A 83 -29.24 -30.55 27.26
CA SER A 83 -29.36 -31.47 26.13
C SER A 83 -29.32 -32.93 26.61
N GLU A 84 -28.38 -33.27 27.50
CA GLU A 84 -28.24 -34.62 28.05
C GLU A 84 -29.48 -35.10 28.82
N ILE A 85 -30.13 -34.20 29.59
CA ILE A 85 -31.38 -34.53 30.28
C ILE A 85 -32.63 -34.48 29.38
N GLY A 86 -32.45 -34.18 28.08
CA GLY A 86 -33.50 -34.17 27.08
C GLY A 86 -34.44 -32.97 27.16
N PHE A 87 -33.98 -31.84 27.70
CA PHE A 87 -34.73 -30.59 27.70
C PHE A 87 -35.00 -30.12 26.25
N LYS A 88 -36.25 -29.72 25.96
CA LYS A 88 -36.67 -29.31 24.60
C LYS A 88 -37.04 -27.84 24.47
N GLY A 89 -36.82 -27.05 25.52
CA GLY A 89 -37.04 -25.61 25.47
C GLY A 89 -35.87 -24.88 24.81
N SER A 90 -36.12 -23.66 24.35
CA SER A 90 -35.08 -22.74 23.90
C SER A 90 -34.50 -22.02 25.12
N ARG A 91 -33.17 -22.01 25.23
CA ARG A 91 -32.41 -21.20 26.20
C ARG A 91 -31.52 -20.27 25.40
N GLU A 92 -31.57 -18.98 25.72
CA GLU A 92 -30.49 -18.06 25.39
C GLU A 92 -29.43 -18.20 26.50
N PRO A 93 -28.18 -18.59 26.17
CA PRO A 93 -27.15 -18.75 27.19
C PRO A 93 -26.81 -17.40 27.83
N PHE A 94 -26.61 -17.40 29.15
CA PHE A 94 -26.11 -16.21 29.84
C PHE A 94 -24.64 -16.00 29.47
N PRO A 95 -24.20 -14.77 29.14
CA PRO A 95 -22.81 -14.51 28.75
C PRO A 95 -21.78 -15.01 29.77
N SER A 96 -22.09 -14.95 31.08
CA SER A 96 -21.24 -15.44 32.16
C SER A 96 -21.12 -16.96 32.27
N THR A 97 -21.87 -17.71 31.45
CA THR A 97 -21.89 -19.19 31.45
C THR A 97 -21.29 -19.79 30.17
N ILE A 98 -20.77 -18.93 29.29
CA ILE A 98 -20.08 -19.32 28.06
C ILE A 98 -18.57 -19.23 28.28
N TYR A 99 -17.85 -20.29 27.91
CA TYR A 99 -16.40 -20.35 28.05
C TYR A 99 -15.75 -20.53 26.68
N TYR A 100 -14.81 -19.65 26.36
CA TYR A 100 -14.06 -19.68 25.11
C TYR A 100 -12.79 -20.49 25.29
N GLN A 101 -12.44 -21.30 24.28
CA GLN A 101 -11.17 -22.00 24.23
C GLN A 101 -10.23 -21.37 23.19
N SER A 102 -8.93 -21.56 23.39
CA SER A 102 -7.87 -21.23 22.45
C SER A 102 -6.91 -22.41 22.31
N LEU A 103 -6.17 -22.45 21.20
CA LEU A 103 -5.04 -23.36 21.03
C LEU A 103 -3.75 -22.65 21.47
N GLY A 104 -2.96 -23.27 22.33
CA GLY A 104 -1.69 -22.68 22.76
C GLY A 104 -0.62 -23.71 23.14
N ARG A 105 0.65 -23.28 23.06
CA ARG A 105 1.80 -24.09 23.48
C ARG A 105 1.72 -24.45 24.96
N LYS A 106 2.10 -25.67 25.30
CA LYS A 106 2.22 -26.20 26.66
C LYS A 106 3.36 -25.52 27.39
N ILE A 107 3.18 -25.36 28.68
CA ILE A 107 4.21 -24.90 29.60
C ILE A 107 4.70 -26.11 30.38
N ASN A 108 6.00 -26.37 30.35
CA ASN A 108 6.62 -27.47 31.10
C ASN A 108 6.75 -27.14 32.60
N GLU A 109 7.19 -28.11 33.41
CA GLU A 109 7.37 -27.94 34.86
C GLU A 109 8.36 -26.82 35.25
N GLU A 110 9.25 -26.43 34.33
CA GLU A 110 10.23 -25.37 34.49
C GLU A 110 9.70 -23.99 34.04
N ASN A 111 8.41 -23.89 33.71
CA ASN A 111 7.72 -22.66 33.29
C ASN A 111 8.18 -22.10 31.92
N ASN A 112 8.67 -22.99 31.05
CA ASN A 112 9.08 -22.69 29.68
C ASN A 112 8.10 -23.29 28.66
N TYR A 113 7.97 -22.65 27.51
CA TYR A 113 7.17 -23.18 26.41
C TYR A 113 7.86 -24.40 25.80
N GLN A 114 7.08 -25.48 25.60
CA GLN A 114 7.56 -26.70 24.97
C GLN A 114 7.57 -26.55 23.45
N ASP A 115 8.62 -27.07 22.83
CA ASP A 115 8.81 -27.12 21.38
C ASP A 115 9.67 -28.34 21.04
N THR A 116 9.04 -29.45 20.66
CA THR A 116 9.67 -30.72 20.27
C THR A 116 9.56 -30.96 18.76
N ASP A 117 9.29 -29.90 17.98
CA ASP A 117 8.91 -29.95 16.57
C ASP A 117 7.69 -30.87 16.34
N ASN A 118 6.79 -30.99 17.31
CA ASN A 118 5.62 -31.85 17.22
C ASN A 118 4.39 -31.18 17.83
N ASN A 119 3.59 -30.51 16.98
CA ASN A 119 2.42 -29.77 17.42
C ASN A 119 1.44 -30.60 18.29
N ALA A 120 1.30 -31.90 18.05
CA ALA A 120 0.46 -32.80 18.87
C ALA A 120 0.97 -32.97 20.32
N GLU A 121 2.27 -32.90 20.53
CA GLU A 121 2.90 -32.97 21.85
C GLU A 121 3.02 -31.59 22.51
N ASP A 122 3.24 -30.55 21.72
CA ASP A 122 3.57 -29.20 22.19
C ASP A 122 2.37 -28.31 22.46
N PHE A 123 1.20 -28.59 21.89
CA PHE A 123 0.01 -27.76 22.07
C PHE A 123 -1.09 -28.47 22.88
N GLU A 124 -1.96 -27.66 23.47
CA GLU A 124 -3.16 -28.09 24.18
C GLU A 124 -4.29 -27.06 24.06
N ILE A 125 -5.50 -27.45 24.48
CA ILE A 125 -6.64 -26.55 24.64
C ILE A 125 -6.45 -25.69 25.90
N GLN A 126 -6.62 -24.38 25.74
CA GLN A 126 -6.29 -23.37 26.73
C GLN A 126 -7.39 -22.32 26.89
N THR A 127 -7.32 -21.57 27.98
CA THR A 127 -8.13 -20.35 28.14
C THR A 127 -7.45 -19.20 27.38
N PRO A 128 -8.18 -18.40 26.57
CA PRO A 128 -7.63 -17.26 25.86
C PRO A 128 -6.90 -16.30 26.81
N THR A 129 -5.61 -16.09 26.55
CA THR A 129 -4.71 -15.27 27.39
C THR A 129 -3.82 -14.37 26.53
N PRO A 130 -4.39 -13.52 25.65
CA PRO A 130 -3.59 -12.68 24.75
C PRO A 130 -2.61 -11.81 25.54
N LYS A 131 -1.36 -11.74 25.05
CA LYS A 131 -0.24 -11.03 25.70
C LYS A 131 0.13 -11.51 27.11
N ALA A 132 -0.44 -12.62 27.59
CA ALA A 132 -0.16 -13.19 28.89
C ALA A 132 0.38 -14.63 28.76
N LYS A 133 0.87 -15.18 29.87
CA LYS A 133 1.27 -16.60 29.90
C LYS A 133 0.04 -17.49 29.69
N ASN A 134 0.25 -18.50 28.84
CA ASN A 134 -0.71 -19.54 28.51
C ASN A 134 -1.23 -20.24 29.77
N LYS A 135 -2.52 -20.59 29.76
CA LYS A 135 -3.18 -21.31 30.87
C LYS A 135 -4.02 -22.45 30.30
N THR A 136 -3.75 -23.66 30.76
CA THR A 136 -4.55 -24.85 30.43
C THR A 136 -6.03 -24.58 30.70
N PHE A 137 -6.89 -24.98 29.77
CA PHE A 137 -8.33 -24.88 29.96
C PHE A 137 -8.76 -25.94 30.97
N ILE A 138 -9.43 -25.51 32.03
CA ILE A 138 -10.07 -26.40 32.99
C ILE A 138 -11.56 -26.12 32.87
N GLU A 139 -12.31 -27.12 32.41
CA GLU A 139 -13.76 -27.01 32.34
C GLU A 139 -14.33 -26.84 33.76
N PRO A 140 -15.15 -25.80 34.00
CA PRO A 140 -15.72 -25.59 35.32
C PRO A 140 -16.75 -26.67 35.64
N GLU A 141 -16.74 -27.13 36.91
CA GLU A 141 -17.69 -28.13 37.40
C GLU A 141 -19.12 -27.54 37.41
N LEU A 142 -20.09 -28.33 36.94
CA LEU A 142 -21.48 -27.87 36.78
C LEU A 142 -22.09 -27.38 38.11
N GLU A 143 -21.78 -28.05 39.21
CA GLU A 143 -22.25 -27.65 40.55
C GLU A 143 -21.77 -26.26 40.97
N ASP A 144 -20.54 -25.88 40.63
CA ASP A 144 -19.99 -24.57 40.96
C ASP A 144 -20.65 -23.46 40.13
N ILE A 145 -20.93 -23.74 38.84
CA ILE A 145 -21.65 -22.83 37.95
C ILE A 145 -23.07 -22.61 38.49
N LEU A 146 -23.80 -23.69 38.81
CA LEU A 146 -25.17 -23.60 39.33
C LEU A 146 -25.23 -22.85 40.66
N LYS A 147 -24.26 -23.08 41.55
CA LYS A 147 -24.17 -22.36 42.82
C LYS A 147 -23.91 -20.86 42.62
N SER A 148 -23.05 -20.47 41.67
CA SER A 148 -22.82 -19.06 41.35
C SER A 148 -24.09 -18.38 40.83
N LEU A 149 -24.93 -19.11 40.08
CA LEU A 149 -26.22 -18.60 39.60
C LEU A 149 -27.26 -18.53 40.73
N GLU A 150 -27.26 -19.50 41.65
CA GLU A 150 -28.09 -19.45 42.87
C GLU A 150 -27.73 -18.26 43.75
N ASP A 151 -26.43 -17.99 43.98
CA ASP A 151 -25.98 -16.81 44.74
C ASP A 151 -26.45 -15.49 44.08
N ILE A 152 -26.40 -15.42 42.73
CA ILE A 152 -26.95 -14.29 41.97
C ILE A 152 -28.47 -14.19 42.16
N LEU A 153 -29.21 -15.29 42.09
CA LEU A 153 -30.67 -15.31 42.27
C LEU A 153 -31.09 -15.00 43.72
N GLU A 154 -30.33 -15.47 44.71
CA GLU A 154 -30.56 -15.22 46.14
C GLU A 154 -30.25 -13.76 46.50
N SER A 155 -29.32 -13.11 45.80
CA SER A 155 -29.10 -11.66 45.89
C SER A 155 -30.29 -10.83 45.37
N ILE A 156 -31.13 -11.42 44.51
CA ILE A 156 -32.35 -10.80 43.98
C ILE A 156 -33.57 -11.10 44.90
N ASP A 157 -33.61 -12.27 45.55
CA ASP A 157 -34.75 -12.75 46.35
C ASP A 157 -34.65 -12.45 47.87
N SER A 158 -33.50 -11.95 48.34
CA SER A 158 -33.23 -11.67 49.76
C SER A 158 -33.71 -10.30 50.28
N THR A 159 -34.76 -9.72 49.69
CA THR A 159 -35.48 -8.57 50.28
C THR A 159 -36.76 -9.00 51.03
N PRO A 160 -36.74 -9.19 52.37
CA PRO A 160 -37.95 -9.43 53.12
C PRO A 160 -38.68 -8.11 53.45
N SER A 161 -39.98 -8.12 53.19
CA SER A 161 -40.95 -7.08 53.54
C SER A 161 -41.15 -6.96 55.07
N LYS A 162 -40.83 -5.80 55.67
CA LYS A 162 -41.26 -5.40 57.04
C LYS A 162 -41.32 -3.86 57.16
N PRO A 163 -42.13 -3.32 58.09
CA PRO A 163 -43.01 -2.18 57.86
C PRO A 163 -42.26 -0.84 57.78
N GLU A 164 -42.62 -0.08 56.74
CA GLU A 164 -42.38 1.33 56.45
C GLU A 164 -41.85 2.19 57.62
N PRO A 165 -40.56 2.57 57.58
CA PRO A 165 -40.12 3.91 57.87
C PRO A 165 -40.05 4.72 56.57
N GLU A 166 -40.22 6.05 56.67
CA GLU A 166 -40.28 7.01 55.56
C GLU A 166 -39.17 6.78 54.50
N PRO A 167 -39.46 7.02 53.21
CA PRO A 167 -38.55 6.69 52.13
C PRO A 167 -37.30 7.59 52.21
N GLU A 168 -36.14 6.98 52.45
CA GLU A 168 -34.88 7.60 52.01
C GLU A 168 -34.84 7.46 50.48
N GLU A 169 -34.58 8.57 49.80
CA GLU A 169 -34.56 8.67 48.34
C GLU A 169 -33.62 7.63 47.73
N PRO A 170 -33.92 7.09 46.53
CA PRO A 170 -33.01 6.17 45.85
C PRO A 170 -31.64 6.84 45.74
N SER A 171 -30.58 6.10 46.08
CA SER A 171 -29.21 6.57 45.86
C SER A 171 -29.06 6.95 44.39
N GLU A 172 -28.88 8.24 44.13
CA GLU A 172 -28.67 8.77 42.80
C GLU A 172 -27.36 8.20 42.22
N ASP A 173 -27.37 7.94 40.92
CA ASP A 173 -26.16 7.61 40.18
C ASP A 173 -25.12 8.70 40.40
N SER A 174 -23.92 8.30 40.83
CA SER A 174 -22.81 9.20 41.14
C SER A 174 -21.56 8.91 40.29
N THR A 175 -21.66 7.98 39.33
CA THR A 175 -20.50 7.45 38.62
C THR A 175 -20.41 8.05 37.22
N PRO A 176 -19.37 8.84 36.92
CA PRO A 176 -19.23 9.47 35.62
C PRO A 176 -19.09 8.45 34.46
N PRO A 177 -19.44 8.84 33.23
CA PRO A 177 -19.23 7.99 32.05
C PRO A 177 -17.76 7.63 31.78
N GLU A 178 -17.53 6.43 31.26
CA GLU A 178 -16.24 5.96 30.75
C GLU A 178 -16.16 6.12 29.22
N ILE A 179 -14.94 6.32 28.69
CA ILE A 179 -14.71 6.58 27.27
C ILE A 179 -13.57 5.70 26.75
N VAL A 180 -13.78 5.10 25.58
CA VAL A 180 -12.77 4.33 24.83
C VAL A 180 -12.68 4.88 23.41
N PHE A 181 -11.47 5.19 22.93
CA PHE A 181 -11.23 5.60 21.55
C PHE A 181 -10.81 4.42 20.68
N GLY A 182 -11.31 4.38 19.44
CA GLY A 182 -10.79 3.59 18.34
C GLY A 182 -10.19 4.51 17.27
N ILE A 183 -8.88 4.75 17.37
CA ILE A 183 -8.10 5.55 16.41
C ILE A 183 -6.73 4.89 16.21
N ASP A 184 -6.32 4.72 14.95
CA ASP A 184 -4.99 4.20 14.64
C ASP A 184 -3.91 5.23 15.02
N PRO A 185 -2.73 4.80 15.52
CA PRO A 185 -1.64 5.72 15.85
C PRO A 185 -1.01 6.40 14.64
N ILE A 186 -1.27 5.89 13.42
CA ILE A 186 -0.82 6.49 12.16
C ILE A 186 -1.96 6.48 11.15
N GLN A 187 -2.24 7.62 10.52
CA GLN A 187 -3.22 7.78 9.45
C GLN A 187 -2.51 7.97 8.12
N THR A 188 -2.94 7.26 7.08
CA THR A 188 -2.35 7.33 5.72
C THR A 188 -3.16 8.22 4.78
N SER A 189 -4.11 8.97 5.33
CA SER A 189 -4.97 9.93 4.64
C SER A 189 -5.06 11.20 5.47
N LEU A 190 -5.21 12.35 4.81
CA LEU A 190 -5.41 13.64 5.50
C LEU A 190 -6.76 13.70 6.23
N SER A 191 -7.75 12.94 5.75
CA SER A 191 -9.06 12.78 6.40
C SER A 191 -9.26 11.34 6.86
N PHE A 192 -9.74 11.18 8.09
CA PHE A 192 -10.03 9.88 8.70
C PHE A 192 -11.15 9.99 9.73
N ILE A 193 -11.69 8.83 10.12
CA ILE A 193 -12.75 8.73 11.13
C ILE A 193 -12.12 8.34 12.46
N ILE A 194 -12.49 9.07 13.50
CA ILE A 194 -12.20 8.75 14.90
C ILE A 194 -13.45 8.06 15.44
N SER A 195 -13.33 6.79 15.79
CA SER A 195 -14.41 6.07 16.47
C SER A 195 -14.23 6.15 17.99
N PHE A 196 -15.32 6.14 18.74
CA PHE A 196 -15.28 6.10 20.19
C PHE A 196 -16.54 5.45 20.78
N GLU A 197 -16.39 4.90 21.97
CA GLU A 197 -17.47 4.35 22.78
C GLU A 197 -17.53 5.07 24.11
N ILE A 198 -18.75 5.42 24.54
CA ILE A 198 -19.05 6.01 25.83
C ILE A 198 -19.98 5.06 26.57
N THR A 199 -19.67 4.76 27.82
CA THR A 199 -20.44 3.84 28.65
C THR A 199 -20.80 4.49 29.97
N SER A 200 -22.07 4.42 30.36
CA SER A 200 -22.53 4.72 31.72
C SER A 200 -22.36 3.43 32.55
N PRO A 201 -21.37 3.37 33.46
CA PRO A 201 -21.01 2.12 34.12
C PRO A 201 -22.09 1.66 35.11
N LEU A 202 -22.24 0.33 35.23
CA LEU A 202 -23.06 -0.30 36.25
C LEU A 202 -22.30 -0.33 37.58
N ASP A 203 -22.66 0.57 38.51
CA ASP A 203 -22.19 0.50 39.90
C ASP A 203 -23.28 -0.14 40.80
N THR A 204 -23.20 0.04 42.12
CA THR A 204 -24.17 -0.43 43.12
C THR A 204 -25.57 0.16 42.99
N VAL A 205 -25.80 1.03 42.00
CA VAL A 205 -27.04 1.73 41.67
C VAL A 205 -27.36 1.57 40.19
N THR A 206 -28.64 1.72 39.81
CA THR A 206 -29.05 1.65 38.40
C THR A 206 -28.49 2.87 37.65
N PRO A 207 -27.75 2.70 36.53
CA PRO A 207 -27.18 3.83 35.81
C PRO A 207 -28.27 4.71 35.22
N SER A 208 -28.01 6.01 35.22
CA SER A 208 -28.94 7.04 34.72
C SER A 208 -28.98 7.14 33.20
N GLY A 209 -28.00 6.56 32.51
CA GLY A 209 -27.83 6.64 31.05
C GLY A 209 -27.11 7.91 30.63
N LEU A 210 -26.68 7.96 29.36
CA LEU A 210 -25.84 9.04 28.85
C LEU A 210 -26.68 10.26 28.40
N ASP A 211 -26.20 11.47 28.66
CA ASP A 211 -26.88 12.73 28.33
C ASP A 211 -26.17 13.48 27.19
N SER A 212 -24.86 13.70 27.30
CA SER A 212 -24.12 14.50 26.32
C SER A 212 -22.62 14.25 26.36
N PHE A 213 -21.91 14.68 25.32
CA PHE A 213 -20.44 14.64 25.28
C PHE A 213 -19.86 15.83 24.50
N VAL A 214 -18.60 16.13 24.76
CA VAL A 214 -17.82 17.15 24.04
C VAL A 214 -16.45 16.59 23.66
N PHE A 215 -16.02 16.92 22.45
CA PHE A 215 -14.74 16.51 21.90
C PHE A 215 -13.73 17.66 21.96
N ARG A 216 -12.46 17.33 22.15
CA ARG A 216 -11.36 18.28 21.99
C ARG A 216 -10.15 17.67 21.32
N TRP A 217 -9.39 18.52 20.65
CA TRP A 217 -8.16 18.13 19.98
C TRP A 217 -7.09 19.21 20.02
N LYS A 218 -5.84 18.83 19.77
CA LYS A 218 -4.74 19.76 19.53
C LYS A 218 -3.62 19.12 18.72
N GLU A 219 -2.77 19.94 18.11
CA GLU A 219 -1.53 19.51 17.48
C GLU A 219 -0.39 19.37 18.51
N GLU A 220 0.60 18.51 18.24
CA GLU A 220 1.77 18.27 19.12
C GLU A 220 2.55 19.53 19.50
N ASP A 221 2.69 20.46 18.56
CA ASP A 221 3.41 21.72 18.76
C ASP A 221 2.56 22.80 19.44
N GLU A 222 1.28 22.52 19.72
CA GLU A 222 0.34 23.46 20.33
C GLU A 222 0.03 23.14 21.80
N GLU A 223 0.00 24.19 22.62
CA GLU A 223 -0.38 24.10 24.04
C GLU A 223 -1.90 24.26 24.24
N GLU A 224 -2.58 25.00 23.36
CA GLU A 224 -4.01 25.27 23.45
C GLU A 224 -4.85 24.15 22.82
N TRP A 225 -5.95 23.79 23.49
CA TRP A 225 -6.91 22.81 22.98
C TRP A 225 -8.00 23.51 22.18
N GLN A 226 -8.37 22.91 21.04
CA GLN A 226 -9.60 23.21 20.32
C GLN A 226 -10.71 22.34 20.88
N GLU A 227 -11.82 22.93 21.31
CA GLU A 227 -12.96 22.22 21.89
C GLU A 227 -14.21 22.46 21.03
N ASP A 228 -14.94 21.38 20.75
CA ASP A 228 -16.18 21.43 19.98
C ASP A 228 -17.38 21.83 20.85
N GLU A 229 -18.56 21.96 20.24
CA GLU A 229 -19.82 22.11 20.99
C GLU A 229 -20.31 20.76 21.53
N TYR A 230 -20.95 20.79 22.70
CA TYR A 230 -21.58 19.60 23.29
C TYR A 230 -22.61 18.99 22.33
N GLN A 231 -22.53 17.67 22.17
CA GLN A 231 -23.47 16.84 21.43
C GLN A 231 -24.42 16.16 22.40
N GLU A 232 -25.72 16.25 22.17
CA GLU A 232 -26.75 15.57 22.97
C GLU A 232 -26.91 14.10 22.54
N ILE A 233 -27.03 13.20 23.52
CA ILE A 233 -27.35 11.79 23.31
C ILE A 233 -28.84 11.58 23.65
N THR A 234 -29.64 11.29 22.62
CA THR A 234 -31.07 11.03 22.81
C THR A 234 -31.32 9.63 23.35
N GLU A 235 -32.44 9.45 24.06
CA GLU A 235 -32.92 8.16 24.60
C GLU A 235 -32.13 7.61 25.80
N ALA A 236 -31.13 8.34 26.29
CA ALA A 236 -30.35 8.00 27.48
C ALA A 236 -29.84 6.55 27.50
N PRO A 237 -29.16 6.08 26.43
CA PRO A 237 -28.65 4.73 26.39
C PRO A 237 -27.53 4.54 27.43
N ILE A 238 -27.29 3.30 27.82
CA ILE A 238 -26.17 2.93 28.70
C ILE A 238 -24.85 2.94 27.93
N ASN A 239 -24.88 2.62 26.63
CA ASN A 239 -23.72 2.63 25.74
C ASN A 239 -24.01 3.49 24.52
N TYR A 240 -23.05 4.28 24.09
CA TYR A 240 -23.12 5.09 22.88
C TYR A 240 -21.83 4.91 22.05
N SER A 241 -21.99 4.57 20.78
CA SER A 241 -20.89 4.53 19.82
C SER A 241 -20.99 5.74 18.89
N GLY A 242 -19.90 6.50 18.77
CA GLY A 242 -19.82 7.69 17.94
C GLY A 242 -18.67 7.65 16.95
N GLU A 243 -18.79 8.46 15.90
CA GLU A 243 -17.78 8.65 14.86
C GLU A 243 -17.60 10.16 14.61
N LEU A 244 -16.35 10.61 14.48
CA LEU A 244 -16.00 11.97 14.12
C LEU A 244 -15.08 11.97 12.90
N GLU A 245 -15.43 12.70 11.85
CA GLU A 245 -14.52 12.95 10.73
C GLU A 245 -13.52 14.04 11.13
N PHE A 246 -12.23 13.74 11.02
CA PHE A 246 -11.14 14.66 11.30
C PHE A 246 -10.28 14.86 10.06
N THR A 247 -9.82 16.09 9.84
CA THR A 247 -8.86 16.44 8.78
C THR A 247 -7.68 17.18 9.36
N GLY A 248 -6.46 16.73 9.05
CA GLY A 248 -5.22 17.37 9.46
C GLY A 248 -4.22 17.54 8.33
N GLU A 249 -2.97 17.82 8.70
CA GLU A 249 -1.84 18.00 7.79
C GLU A 249 -0.87 16.81 7.86
N ASP A 250 -0.18 16.52 6.75
CA ASP A 250 0.82 15.44 6.68
C ASP A 250 1.98 15.69 7.66
N GLU A 251 2.54 14.60 8.20
CA GLU A 251 3.60 14.57 9.20
C GLU A 251 3.28 15.20 10.56
N LYS A 252 2.03 15.63 10.80
CA LYS A 252 1.59 16.18 12.09
C LYS A 252 0.99 15.11 13.00
N THR A 253 1.24 15.27 14.30
CA THR A 253 0.63 14.45 15.35
C THR A 253 -0.48 15.25 16.02
N TYR A 254 -1.66 14.65 16.13
CA TYR A 254 -2.83 15.21 16.77
C TYR A 254 -3.20 14.40 18.01
N TYR A 255 -3.66 15.09 19.06
CA TYR A 255 -4.09 14.52 20.33
C TYR A 255 -5.58 14.76 20.52
N PHE A 256 -6.28 13.78 21.10
CA PHE A 256 -7.73 13.77 21.23
C PHE A 256 -8.17 13.35 22.63
N GLN A 257 -9.23 14.00 23.12
CA GLN A 257 -9.94 13.62 24.35
C GLN A 257 -11.43 13.92 24.21
N ILE A 258 -12.25 13.16 24.93
CA ILE A 258 -13.68 13.41 25.08
C ILE A 258 -13.98 13.61 26.56
N LYS A 259 -15.01 14.40 26.81
CA LYS A 259 -15.66 14.48 28.11
C LYS A 259 -17.14 14.16 27.92
N ALA A 260 -17.71 13.35 28.81
CA ALA A 260 -19.09 12.91 28.70
C ALA A 260 -19.84 13.10 30.01
N LYS A 261 -21.15 13.30 29.91
CA LYS A 261 -22.07 13.57 31.01
C LYS A 261 -23.25 12.60 30.96
N ASP A 262 -23.67 12.11 32.11
CA ASP A 262 -24.86 11.28 32.27
C ASP A 262 -26.12 12.09 32.62
N VAL A 263 -27.28 11.42 32.67
CA VAL A 263 -28.58 12.05 33.00
C VAL A 263 -28.66 12.48 34.46
N ALA A 264 -27.94 11.83 35.36
CA ALA A 264 -27.82 12.25 36.77
C ALA A 264 -26.94 13.50 36.95
N GLY A 265 -26.21 13.90 35.91
CA GLY A 265 -25.37 15.08 35.87
C GLY A 265 -23.91 14.84 36.25
N ASN A 266 -23.48 13.59 36.40
CA ASN A 266 -22.08 13.25 36.60
C ASN A 266 -21.33 13.42 35.28
N GLU A 267 -20.23 14.14 35.33
CA GLU A 267 -19.41 14.44 34.16
C GLU A 267 -18.01 13.84 34.36
N SER A 268 -17.48 13.20 33.32
CA SER A 268 -16.14 12.64 33.34
C SER A 268 -15.08 13.75 33.38
N ASP A 269 -13.85 13.38 33.73
CA ASP A 269 -12.70 14.19 33.33
C ASP A 269 -12.51 14.09 31.80
N TRP A 270 -11.53 14.82 31.26
CA TRP A 270 -11.11 14.61 29.88
C TRP A 270 -10.43 13.25 29.74
N LEU A 271 -11.07 12.34 29.03
CA LEU A 271 -10.63 10.96 28.85
C LEU A 271 -10.20 10.69 27.40
N PRO A 272 -9.24 9.77 27.19
CA PRO A 272 -8.39 9.14 28.21
C PRO A 272 -7.48 10.17 28.92
N GLU A 273 -7.09 9.91 30.18
CA GLU A 273 -6.26 10.84 30.98
C GLU A 273 -4.97 11.25 30.22
N LEU A 274 -4.32 10.27 29.59
CA LEU A 274 -3.32 10.51 28.56
C LEU A 274 -4.02 10.57 27.22
N ALA A 275 -4.08 11.77 26.63
CA ALA A 275 -4.73 11.99 25.34
C ALA A 275 -4.25 10.97 24.30
N VAL A 276 -5.21 10.36 23.60
CA VAL A 276 -4.88 9.47 22.50
C VAL A 276 -4.33 10.29 21.35
N SER A 277 -3.33 9.77 20.65
CA SER A 277 -2.69 10.50 19.56
C SER A 277 -2.66 9.70 18.27
N THR A 278 -2.73 10.42 17.15
CA THR A 278 -2.41 9.85 15.84
C THR A 278 -1.46 10.76 15.08
N LYS A 279 -0.58 10.16 14.29
CA LYS A 279 0.25 10.88 13.32
C LYS A 279 -0.31 10.69 11.92
N ILE A 280 -0.55 11.78 11.20
CA ILE A 280 -0.81 11.67 9.77
C ILE A 280 0.54 11.47 9.07
N SER A 281 0.66 10.40 8.29
CA SER A 281 1.83 10.06 7.49
C SER A 281 1.34 9.45 6.19
N LEU A 282 1.16 10.29 5.17
CA LEU A 282 0.77 9.83 3.84
C LEU A 282 1.82 8.84 3.29
N PRO A 283 1.41 7.78 2.56
CA PRO A 283 2.35 6.88 1.89
C PRO A 283 3.24 7.71 0.97
N LYS A 284 4.57 7.65 1.18
CA LYS A 284 5.53 8.43 0.40
C LYS A 284 5.89 7.69 -0.88
N ILE A 285 5.22 8.04 -1.97
CA ILE A 285 5.48 7.49 -3.29
C ILE A 285 6.56 8.32 -3.97
N VAL A 286 7.77 7.78 -4.04
CA VAL A 286 8.79 8.29 -4.97
C VAL A 286 8.44 7.78 -6.36
N LEU A 287 8.43 8.67 -7.34
CA LEU A 287 7.96 8.39 -8.68
C LEU A 287 9.15 8.16 -9.62
N ILE A 288 9.06 7.17 -10.51
CA ILE A 288 9.92 7.09 -11.69
C ILE A 288 9.44 8.19 -12.64
N ASN A 289 10.28 9.20 -12.89
CA ASN A 289 9.88 10.40 -13.62
C ASN A 289 10.20 10.32 -15.10
N GLU A 290 11.44 9.98 -15.45
CA GLU A 290 11.92 10.03 -16.82
C GLU A 290 12.83 8.82 -17.12
N ILE A 291 12.67 8.23 -18.30
CA ILE A 291 13.43 7.05 -18.75
C ILE A 291 13.93 7.27 -20.17
N GLN A 292 15.22 7.03 -20.39
CA GLN A 292 15.83 6.91 -21.72
C GLN A 292 16.52 5.56 -21.86
N ILE A 293 16.39 4.95 -23.04
CA ILE A 293 17.00 3.66 -23.38
C ILE A 293 17.94 3.73 -24.59
N ASP A 294 18.05 4.90 -25.23
CA ASP A 294 18.97 5.15 -26.34
C ASP A 294 19.17 6.68 -26.51
N SER A 295 20.39 7.17 -26.33
CA SER A 295 20.68 8.60 -26.46
C SER A 295 21.13 9.05 -27.86
N ILE A 296 21.37 8.14 -28.82
CA ILE A 296 21.93 8.49 -30.15
C ILE A 296 21.26 7.76 -31.32
N VAL A 297 20.64 8.54 -32.22
CA VAL A 297 20.03 8.05 -33.46
C VAL A 297 20.98 7.22 -34.32
N GLY A 298 20.55 6.02 -34.73
CA GLY A 298 21.22 5.19 -35.73
C GLY A 298 22.55 4.54 -35.32
N THR A 299 23.09 4.85 -34.14
CA THR A 299 24.21 4.12 -33.50
C THR A 299 23.77 3.35 -32.26
N GLY A 300 22.45 3.25 -32.05
CA GLY A 300 21.79 2.74 -30.86
C GLY A 300 22.46 1.55 -30.20
N GLY A 301 22.56 1.63 -28.88
CA GLY A 301 23.08 0.60 -28.01
C GLY A 301 22.69 0.89 -26.56
N THR A 302 22.69 -0.13 -25.72
CA THR A 302 22.27 -0.12 -24.30
C THR A 302 23.28 0.62 -23.40
N SER A 303 23.99 1.59 -23.95
CA SER A 303 25.23 2.14 -23.41
C SER A 303 25.11 3.57 -22.95
N ASP A 304 23.90 4.08 -22.78
CA ASP A 304 23.63 5.42 -22.24
C ASP A 304 22.28 5.50 -21.52
N ASP A 305 21.65 4.36 -21.24
CA ASP A 305 20.36 4.29 -20.55
C ASP A 305 20.42 4.90 -19.14
N TRP A 306 19.32 5.52 -18.75
CA TRP A 306 19.16 6.07 -17.43
C TRP A 306 17.69 6.14 -17.00
N VAL A 307 17.50 6.20 -15.69
CA VAL A 307 16.22 6.38 -15.02
C VAL A 307 16.37 7.51 -14.03
N GLU A 308 15.42 8.44 -14.06
CA GLU A 308 15.30 9.52 -13.09
C GLU A 308 14.11 9.25 -12.16
N LEU A 309 14.34 9.43 -10.85
CA LEU A 309 13.29 9.40 -9.84
C LEU A 309 12.95 10.83 -9.41
N TYR A 310 11.71 11.07 -8.97
CA TYR A 310 11.22 12.33 -8.44
C TYR A 310 10.56 12.15 -7.08
N ASN A 311 10.86 13.05 -6.16
CA ASN A 311 10.25 13.13 -4.84
C ASN A 311 9.16 14.20 -4.83
N PRO A 312 7.86 13.86 -4.81
CA PRO A 312 6.80 14.85 -4.80
C PRO A 312 6.57 15.50 -3.43
N TYR A 313 7.29 15.13 -2.39
CA TYR A 313 7.07 15.60 -1.02
C TYR A 313 7.95 16.81 -0.67
N ASP A 314 7.53 17.56 0.36
CA ASP A 314 8.23 18.76 0.88
C ASP A 314 9.33 18.43 1.90
N ILE A 315 9.75 17.16 1.94
CA ILE A 315 10.79 16.64 2.80
C ILE A 315 11.72 15.73 2.01
N ASP A 316 12.95 15.62 2.48
CA ASP A 316 13.95 14.71 1.93
C ASP A 316 13.57 13.24 2.18
N ILE A 317 13.77 12.38 1.18
CA ILE A 317 13.50 10.93 1.28
C ILE A 317 14.81 10.15 1.11
N SER A 318 15.11 9.28 2.08
CA SER A 318 16.19 8.31 1.96
C SER A 318 15.73 7.08 1.19
N LEU A 319 16.46 6.73 0.12
CA LEU A 319 16.29 5.49 -0.65
C LEU A 319 17.12 4.33 -0.07
N THR A 320 17.83 4.54 1.04
CA THR A 320 18.67 3.49 1.64
C THR A 320 17.83 2.26 2.00
N GLY A 321 18.25 1.08 1.55
CA GLY A 321 17.52 -0.18 1.77
C GLY A 321 16.44 -0.48 0.72
N TRP A 322 16.19 0.43 -0.21
CA TRP A 322 15.33 0.18 -1.37
C TRP A 322 16.14 -0.51 -2.49
N SER A 323 15.45 -0.89 -3.56
CA SER A 323 16.10 -1.34 -4.79
C SER A 323 15.41 -0.80 -6.04
N ILE A 324 16.19 -0.67 -7.11
CA ILE A 324 15.67 -0.50 -8.46
C ILE A 324 15.80 -1.83 -9.19
N GLN A 325 14.72 -2.27 -9.81
CA GLN A 325 14.63 -3.55 -10.49
C GLN A 325 14.11 -3.33 -11.90
N LYS A 326 14.42 -4.22 -12.82
CA LYS A 326 13.81 -4.20 -14.14
C LYS A 326 13.54 -5.60 -14.64
N HIS A 327 12.51 -5.70 -15.47
CA HIS A 327 12.11 -6.90 -16.17
C HIS A 327 11.99 -6.61 -17.66
N SER A 328 12.68 -7.36 -18.50
CA SER A 328 12.50 -7.27 -19.96
C SER A 328 11.41 -8.23 -20.42
N LYS A 329 10.68 -7.88 -21.48
CA LYS A 329 9.61 -8.72 -22.04
C LYS A 329 10.07 -10.17 -22.25
N ASP A 330 9.26 -11.10 -21.77
CA ASP A 330 9.36 -12.53 -22.02
C ASP A 330 8.02 -13.09 -22.52
N ASP A 331 8.04 -14.20 -23.26
CA ASP A 331 6.84 -14.91 -23.70
C ASP A 331 6.91 -16.41 -23.34
N PRO A 332 6.05 -16.91 -22.43
CA PRO A 332 5.10 -16.15 -21.61
C PRO A 332 5.82 -15.28 -20.57
N CYS A 333 5.16 -14.19 -20.16
CA CYS A 333 5.68 -13.29 -19.11
C CYS A 333 6.07 -14.07 -17.85
N SER A 334 7.27 -13.82 -17.32
CA SER A 334 7.78 -14.51 -16.13
C SER A 334 8.77 -13.66 -15.36
N ILE A 335 8.46 -13.36 -14.10
CA ILE A 335 9.34 -12.56 -13.22
C ILE A 335 10.70 -13.23 -12.93
N ASN A 336 10.83 -14.53 -13.24
CA ASN A 336 12.04 -15.32 -13.01
C ASN A 336 13.03 -15.32 -14.17
N LYS A 337 12.74 -14.59 -15.24
CA LYS A 337 13.61 -14.43 -16.41
C LYS A 337 13.86 -12.96 -16.69
N SER A 338 14.93 -12.67 -17.42
CA SER A 338 15.21 -11.33 -17.97
C SER A 338 15.15 -10.19 -16.93
N PHE A 339 15.59 -10.50 -15.71
CA PHE A 339 15.46 -9.67 -14.53
C PHE A 339 16.83 -9.18 -14.05
N ASP A 340 16.94 -7.89 -13.78
CA ASP A 340 18.10 -7.28 -13.12
C ASP A 340 17.63 -6.48 -11.89
N SER A 341 18.44 -6.42 -10.84
CA SER A 341 18.16 -5.64 -9.64
C SER A 341 19.44 -5.02 -9.09
N LYS A 342 19.28 -3.85 -8.48
CA LYS A 342 20.34 -3.18 -7.75
C LYS A 342 19.79 -2.45 -6.55
N THR A 343 20.41 -2.75 -5.42
CA THR A 343 20.11 -2.14 -4.13
C THR A 343 20.77 -0.77 -3.99
N PHE A 344 20.07 0.15 -3.33
CA PHE A 344 20.62 1.40 -2.80
C PHE A 344 21.39 1.13 -1.50
N SER A 345 22.45 0.33 -1.58
CA SER A 345 23.23 -0.11 -0.41
C SER A 345 24.20 0.98 0.06
N ARG A 346 24.29 1.19 1.38
CA ARG A 346 25.23 2.13 2.03
C ARG A 346 26.67 1.91 1.54
N ASN A 347 27.22 2.86 0.78
CA ASN A 347 28.62 2.84 0.34
C ASN A 347 29.45 3.95 1.00
N GLU A 348 30.77 3.91 0.82
CA GLU A 348 31.75 4.78 1.48
C GLU A 348 31.58 6.29 1.17
N ARG A 349 30.72 6.68 0.21
CA ARG A 349 30.43 8.09 -0.14
C ARG A 349 29.12 8.66 0.39
N GLY A 350 28.29 7.87 1.05
CA GLY A 350 27.24 8.38 1.93
C GLY A 350 25.95 8.86 1.23
N ILE A 351 24.84 8.30 1.72
CA ILE A 351 23.45 8.75 1.63
C ILE A 351 22.83 8.75 0.22
N PHE A 352 21.99 7.74 -0.04
CA PHE A 352 21.02 7.76 -1.13
C PHE A 352 19.81 8.55 -0.67
N ASN A 353 19.77 9.85 -0.99
CA ASN A 353 18.70 10.76 -0.59
C ASN A 353 18.22 11.55 -1.81
N ILE A 354 16.91 11.69 -1.92
CA ILE A 354 16.27 12.56 -2.90
C ILE A 354 15.70 13.77 -2.14
N PRO A 355 16.17 15.00 -2.42
CA PRO A 355 15.68 16.18 -1.71
C PRO A 355 14.17 16.39 -1.89
N ALA A 356 13.56 17.18 -1.00
CA ALA A 356 12.20 17.69 -1.17
C ALA A 356 12.00 18.30 -2.57
N LYS A 357 10.96 17.87 -3.30
CA LYS A 357 10.68 18.27 -4.70
C LYS A 357 11.88 18.07 -5.65
N GLY A 358 12.81 17.19 -5.30
CA GLY A 358 14.06 16.94 -6.01
C GLY A 358 14.04 15.66 -6.85
N PHE A 359 15.17 15.41 -7.52
CA PHE A 359 15.35 14.28 -8.43
C PHE A 359 16.48 13.36 -7.97
N PHE A 360 16.54 12.14 -8.51
CA PHE A 360 17.64 11.21 -8.29
C PHE A 360 17.98 10.47 -9.59
N LEU A 361 19.23 10.53 -10.03
CA LEU A 361 19.63 10.05 -11.35
C LEU A 361 20.42 8.73 -11.29
N ILE A 362 19.89 7.71 -11.96
CA ILE A 362 20.48 6.37 -12.06
C ILE A 362 20.94 6.13 -13.49
N VAL A 363 22.22 5.91 -13.68
CA VAL A 363 22.86 5.85 -15.02
C VAL A 363 23.52 4.51 -15.26
N ASN A 364 23.48 4.02 -16.50
CA ASN A 364 24.22 2.82 -16.87
C ASN A 364 25.75 3.01 -16.69
N THR A 365 26.44 2.01 -16.15
CA THR A 365 27.92 2.02 -16.02
C THR A 365 28.67 2.18 -17.34
N THR A 366 28.04 1.83 -18.46
CA THR A 366 28.60 1.96 -19.82
C THR A 366 28.30 3.31 -20.46
N ALA A 367 27.53 4.18 -19.79
CA ALA A 367 27.19 5.54 -20.23
C ALA A 367 28.40 6.43 -20.53
N SER A 368 28.14 7.47 -21.35
CA SER A 368 29.09 8.53 -21.60
C SER A 368 29.62 9.13 -20.29
N GLU A 369 30.91 9.51 -20.27
CA GLU A 369 31.53 10.05 -19.06
C GLU A 369 30.84 11.33 -18.58
N SER A 370 30.31 12.12 -19.51
CA SER A 370 29.52 13.32 -19.24
C SER A 370 28.19 13.04 -18.54
N LEU A 371 27.55 11.90 -18.80
CA LEU A 371 26.33 11.52 -18.09
C LEU A 371 26.65 10.87 -16.74
N LYS A 372 27.69 10.03 -16.67
CA LYS A 372 28.11 9.38 -15.40
C LYS A 372 28.59 10.38 -14.35
N VAL A 373 29.20 11.50 -14.76
CA VAL A 373 29.72 12.48 -13.78
C VAL A 373 28.61 13.15 -12.97
N ILE A 374 27.40 13.25 -13.54
CA ILE A 374 26.22 13.79 -12.86
C ILE A 374 25.35 12.70 -12.22
N ALA A 375 25.64 11.42 -12.41
CA ALA A 375 24.86 10.34 -11.84
C ALA A 375 24.95 10.34 -10.30
N ASP A 376 23.82 10.18 -9.63
CA ASP A 376 23.82 9.87 -8.18
C ASP A 376 24.22 8.41 -7.96
N MET A 377 23.86 7.55 -8.92
CA MET A 377 24.15 6.12 -8.88
C MET A 377 24.44 5.59 -10.28
N THR A 378 25.42 4.67 -10.37
CA THR A 378 25.66 3.91 -11.59
C THR A 378 25.33 2.42 -11.41
N ILE A 379 24.69 1.82 -12.41
CA ILE A 379 24.27 0.42 -12.41
C ILE A 379 24.69 -0.28 -13.70
N SER A 380 25.08 -1.56 -13.61
CA SER A 380 25.35 -2.40 -14.77
C SER A 380 24.09 -3.17 -15.11
N TRP A 381 23.26 -2.60 -15.97
CA TRP A 381 22.05 -3.22 -16.52
C TRP A 381 21.96 -2.97 -18.03
N SER A 382 20.88 -3.42 -18.65
CA SER A 382 20.52 -3.08 -20.03
C SER A 382 19.05 -2.72 -20.02
N LEU A 383 18.72 -1.47 -20.35
CA LEU A 383 17.36 -1.10 -20.71
C LEU A 383 17.23 -1.21 -22.22
N SER A 384 16.14 -1.81 -22.66
CA SER A 384 15.82 -2.00 -24.07
C SER A 384 14.32 -1.83 -24.26
N ASP A 385 13.87 -1.81 -25.51
CA ASP A 385 12.45 -1.92 -25.84
C ASP A 385 11.74 -3.00 -25.01
N ASN A 386 10.50 -2.72 -24.63
CA ASN A 386 9.59 -3.65 -23.95
C ASN A 386 10.04 -4.02 -22.53
N ASN A 387 10.53 -3.06 -21.74
CA ASN A 387 10.95 -3.28 -20.36
C ASN A 387 9.95 -2.66 -19.37
N THR A 388 9.91 -3.22 -18.15
CA THR A 388 9.28 -2.61 -16.98
C THR A 388 10.35 -2.32 -15.94
N VAL A 389 10.38 -1.10 -15.43
CA VAL A 389 11.25 -0.64 -14.34
C VAL A 389 10.41 -0.51 -13.07
N TYR A 390 10.96 -0.97 -11.94
CA TYR A 390 10.32 -0.94 -10.63
C TYR A 390 11.23 -0.22 -9.63
N LEU A 391 10.63 0.65 -8.83
CA LEU A 391 11.19 1.13 -7.58
C LEU A 391 10.54 0.32 -6.44
N VAL A 392 11.36 -0.32 -5.60
CA VAL A 392 10.90 -1.28 -4.60
C VAL A 392 11.39 -0.84 -3.23
N GLY A 393 10.49 -0.85 -2.24
CA GLY A 393 10.72 -0.34 -0.89
C GLY A 393 11.66 -1.19 -0.04
N ASN A 394 12.24 -2.25 -0.60
CA ASN A 394 13.21 -3.12 0.04
C ASN A 394 14.24 -3.67 -0.96
N GLU A 395 15.17 -4.49 -0.47
CA GLU A 395 16.25 -5.08 -1.28
C GLU A 395 15.86 -6.40 -1.97
N ASP A 396 14.68 -6.94 -1.64
CA ASP A 396 14.24 -8.25 -2.11
C ASP A 396 13.75 -8.17 -3.56
N LYS A 397 14.00 -9.23 -4.31
CA LYS A 397 13.41 -9.39 -5.64
C LYS A 397 11.88 -9.48 -5.53
N ILE A 398 11.17 -8.73 -6.39
CA ILE A 398 9.71 -8.81 -6.50
C ILE A 398 9.24 -10.22 -6.89
N GLU A 399 8.18 -10.68 -6.24
CA GLU A 399 7.57 -11.99 -6.46
C GLU A 399 6.51 -11.96 -7.57
N SER A 400 5.95 -10.79 -7.86
CA SER A 400 4.95 -10.60 -8.91
C SER A 400 4.94 -9.17 -9.46
N GLY A 401 4.18 -8.94 -10.53
CA GLY A 401 3.96 -7.61 -11.07
C GLY A 401 3.22 -6.65 -10.14
N ASP A 402 2.45 -7.19 -9.19
CA ASP A 402 1.64 -6.44 -8.23
C ASP A 402 2.13 -6.68 -6.79
N ASP A 403 3.44 -6.92 -6.66
CA ASP A 403 4.10 -7.06 -5.38
C ASP A 403 3.86 -5.80 -4.52
N PRO A 404 3.37 -5.94 -3.26
CA PRO A 404 3.05 -4.80 -2.41
C PRO A 404 4.27 -3.96 -2.02
N ASP A 405 5.48 -4.48 -2.18
CA ASP A 405 6.72 -3.76 -1.91
C ASP A 405 7.08 -2.78 -3.04
N ILE A 406 6.37 -2.82 -4.18
CA ILE A 406 6.58 -1.89 -5.30
C ILE A 406 6.05 -0.50 -4.91
N ILE A 407 6.96 0.48 -4.87
CA ILE A 407 6.66 1.89 -4.65
C ILE A 407 6.14 2.53 -5.94
N ASP A 408 6.82 2.26 -7.06
CA ASP A 408 6.38 2.71 -8.38
C ASP A 408 6.85 1.75 -9.49
N LYS A 409 6.13 1.70 -10.60
CA LYS A 409 6.48 0.89 -11.77
C LYS A 409 6.09 1.54 -13.10
N VAL A 410 6.98 1.42 -14.07
CA VAL A 410 6.79 1.96 -15.43
C VAL A 410 7.13 0.90 -16.46
N GLY A 411 6.11 0.42 -17.15
CA GLY A 411 6.25 -0.44 -18.32
C GLY A 411 6.10 0.35 -19.62
N PHE A 412 6.90 0.00 -20.63
CA PHE A 412 6.84 0.63 -21.96
C PHE A 412 6.95 -0.40 -23.08
N GLY A 413 6.37 -0.11 -24.24
CA GLY A 413 6.21 -1.01 -25.38
C GLY A 413 5.28 -2.19 -25.05
N LEU A 414 5.79 -3.40 -25.29
CA LEU A 414 5.11 -4.67 -25.02
C LEU A 414 5.56 -5.29 -23.70
N ALA A 415 5.88 -4.45 -22.70
CA ALA A 415 6.43 -4.90 -21.44
C ALA A 415 5.49 -5.83 -20.65
N CYS A 416 6.08 -6.77 -19.93
CA CYS A 416 5.38 -7.59 -18.97
C CYS A 416 5.12 -6.83 -17.67
N PHE A 417 3.98 -7.06 -17.02
CA PHE A 417 3.68 -6.53 -15.68
C PHE A 417 3.64 -4.99 -15.57
N ALA A 418 3.39 -4.30 -16.69
CA ALA A 418 3.20 -2.85 -16.71
C ALA A 418 2.02 -2.41 -15.82
N LYS A 419 2.01 -1.13 -15.43
CA LYS A 419 0.93 -0.55 -14.61
C LYS A 419 -0.30 -0.30 -15.48
N THR A 420 -1.28 -1.21 -15.39
CA THR A 420 -2.52 -1.25 -16.20
C THR A 420 -2.28 -1.36 -17.71
N GLU A 421 -1.70 -0.35 -18.35
CA GLU A 421 -1.26 -0.34 -19.74
C GLU A 421 0.15 0.28 -19.86
N PRO A 422 1.09 -0.38 -20.58
CA PRO A 422 2.40 0.21 -20.83
C PRO A 422 2.29 1.46 -21.73
N PHE A 423 3.24 2.38 -21.59
CA PHE A 423 3.40 3.48 -22.53
C PHE A 423 4.18 3.05 -23.79
N LEU A 424 4.44 3.94 -24.74
CA LEU A 424 5.27 3.65 -25.92
C LEU A 424 6.74 3.45 -25.51
N ASN A 425 7.50 2.65 -26.29
CA ASN A 425 8.96 2.59 -26.13
C ASN A 425 9.55 4.01 -26.31
N PRO A 426 10.52 4.42 -25.48
CA PRO A 426 11.24 5.67 -25.72
C PRO A 426 11.93 5.64 -27.10
N PRO A 427 11.67 6.61 -27.98
CA PRO A 427 12.34 6.69 -29.28
C PRO A 427 13.84 7.00 -29.15
N GLU A 428 14.62 6.71 -30.19
CA GLU A 428 16.05 7.04 -30.25
C GLU A 428 16.31 8.52 -29.95
N ALA A 429 17.31 8.80 -29.11
CA ALA A 429 17.71 10.13 -28.63
C ALA A 429 16.62 10.90 -27.85
N LYS A 430 15.50 10.25 -27.51
CA LYS A 430 14.40 10.81 -26.73
C LYS A 430 14.25 10.04 -25.42
N SER A 431 13.29 10.48 -24.62
CA SER A 431 12.90 9.83 -23.37
C SER A 431 11.38 9.75 -23.29
N ILE A 432 10.89 8.97 -22.33
CA ILE A 432 9.52 9.08 -21.83
C ILE A 432 9.59 9.78 -20.48
N GLU A 433 8.70 10.74 -20.26
CA GLU A 433 8.61 11.49 -19.00
C GLU A 433 7.17 11.53 -18.50
N ARG A 434 6.97 11.70 -17.19
CA ARG A 434 5.64 11.97 -16.64
C ARG A 434 5.09 13.28 -17.21
N LYS A 435 3.80 13.29 -17.54
CA LYS A 435 3.08 14.49 -18.02
C LYS A 435 3.07 15.57 -16.96
N GLU A 436 2.85 15.17 -15.70
CA GLU A 436 2.77 16.01 -14.52
C GLU A 436 3.56 15.34 -13.38
N LEU A 437 4.50 16.06 -12.77
CA LEU A 437 5.51 15.51 -11.85
C LEU A 437 4.94 14.78 -10.62
N SER A 438 3.78 15.19 -10.10
CA SER A 438 3.18 14.64 -8.87
C SER A 438 1.91 13.83 -9.12
N VAL A 439 1.66 13.43 -10.36
CA VAL A 439 0.45 12.68 -10.73
C VAL A 439 0.82 11.26 -11.13
N ASP A 440 0.13 10.30 -10.52
CA ASP A 440 0.19 8.88 -10.85
C ASP A 440 -1.23 8.32 -10.84
N THR A 441 -1.79 8.05 -12.01
CA THR A 441 -3.16 7.52 -12.17
C THR A 441 -3.20 5.99 -12.12
N ASN A 442 -2.08 5.36 -11.79
CA ASN A 442 -1.83 3.94 -11.93
C ASN A 442 -1.95 3.43 -13.38
N ASN A 443 -1.72 4.29 -14.39
CA ASN A 443 -1.79 3.91 -15.79
C ASN A 443 -0.65 4.59 -16.57
N ASN A 444 0.37 3.82 -16.96
CA ASN A 444 1.57 4.39 -17.60
C ASN A 444 1.23 5.13 -18.92
N ASN A 445 0.22 4.68 -19.67
CA ASN A 445 -0.22 5.34 -20.91
C ASN A 445 -0.90 6.71 -20.67
N GLN A 446 -1.52 6.89 -19.50
CA GLN A 446 -2.11 8.17 -19.09
C GLN A 446 -1.07 9.09 -18.46
N ASP A 447 -0.09 8.53 -17.76
CA ASP A 447 0.86 9.30 -16.96
C ASP A 447 2.07 9.79 -17.76
N PHE A 448 2.45 9.13 -18.87
CA PHE A 448 3.69 9.44 -19.61
C PHE A 448 3.46 10.09 -20.99
N LYS A 449 4.44 10.88 -21.44
CA LYS A 449 4.55 11.46 -22.78
C LYS A 449 5.98 11.29 -23.33
N ILE A 450 6.15 11.43 -24.65
CA ILE A 450 7.49 11.52 -25.24
C ILE A 450 8.09 12.89 -24.91
N ASN A 451 9.31 12.88 -24.39
CA ASN A 451 10.14 14.08 -24.26
C ASN A 451 11.16 14.12 -25.42
N GLU A 452 11.10 15.20 -26.20
CA GLU A 452 11.94 15.44 -27.37
C GLU A 452 13.37 15.82 -27.00
N VAL A 453 13.57 16.37 -25.80
CA VAL A 453 14.87 16.81 -25.29
C VAL A 453 15.05 16.25 -23.89
N PRO A 454 15.69 15.08 -23.74
CA PRO A 454 15.85 14.43 -22.45
C PRO A 454 16.53 15.33 -21.42
N THR A 455 16.04 15.31 -20.17
CA THR A 455 16.44 16.22 -19.10
C THR A 455 16.93 15.51 -17.82
N PRO A 456 17.86 14.55 -17.91
CA PRO A 456 18.33 13.82 -16.73
C PRO A 456 18.89 14.77 -15.68
N THR A 457 18.34 14.72 -14.47
CA THR A 457 18.60 15.62 -13.36
C THR A 457 18.87 14.84 -12.08
N ASN A 458 19.96 15.17 -11.40
CA ASN A 458 20.39 14.48 -10.19
C ASN A 458 19.89 15.16 -8.89
N SER A 459 20.26 14.58 -7.74
CA SER A 459 19.92 15.07 -6.40
C SER A 459 20.44 16.47 -6.07
N LYS A 460 21.34 17.03 -6.88
CA LYS A 460 21.86 18.40 -6.73
C LYS A 460 21.21 19.39 -7.70
N GLY A 461 20.26 18.92 -8.52
CA GLY A 461 19.68 19.71 -9.61
C GLY A 461 20.61 19.93 -10.79
N GLU A 462 21.69 19.15 -10.91
CA GLU A 462 22.57 19.18 -12.08
C GLU A 462 21.90 18.40 -13.20
N THR A 463 21.77 19.03 -14.37
CA THR A 463 21.16 18.41 -15.55
C THR A 463 22.16 18.23 -16.68
N PHE A 464 22.07 17.13 -17.41
CA PHE A 464 22.79 16.92 -18.66
C PHE A 464 21.85 17.14 -19.83
N SER A 465 21.91 18.32 -20.44
CA SER A 465 21.39 18.47 -21.79
C SER A 465 22.47 17.93 -22.73
N PRO A 466 22.20 16.87 -23.53
CA PRO A 466 23.06 16.58 -24.66
C PRO A 466 23.18 17.87 -25.49
N PRO A 467 24.33 18.12 -26.15
CA PRO A 467 24.38 19.21 -27.13
C PRO A 467 23.20 18.98 -28.04
N SER A 468 22.33 19.98 -28.21
CA SER A 468 21.22 19.87 -29.14
C SER A 468 21.79 19.24 -30.41
N PRO A 469 21.19 18.15 -30.95
CA PRO A 469 21.63 17.62 -32.24
C PRO A 469 21.78 18.86 -33.11
N PRO A 470 22.95 19.06 -33.75
CA PRO A 470 23.30 20.34 -34.36
C PRO A 470 22.03 20.81 -35.00
N SER A 471 21.48 21.93 -34.51
CA SER A 471 20.33 22.50 -35.16
C SER A 471 20.77 22.49 -36.61
N PHE A 472 20.09 21.68 -37.42
CA PHE A 472 20.08 21.94 -38.83
C PHE A 472 19.38 23.27 -38.85
N GLY A 473 20.12 24.35 -38.54
CA GLY A 473 19.66 25.71 -38.67
C GLY A 473 19.22 25.69 -40.09
N GLU A 474 17.90 25.81 -40.27
CA GLU A 474 17.18 25.40 -41.47
C GLU A 474 18.14 25.48 -42.64
N PRO A 475 18.69 24.36 -43.17
CA PRO A 475 19.49 24.49 -44.36
C PRO A 475 18.51 25.14 -45.33
N PRO A 476 18.80 26.35 -45.86
CA PRO A 476 17.79 27.11 -46.57
C PRO A 476 17.25 26.38 -47.80
N TRP A 477 17.77 25.18 -48.11
CA TRP A 477 17.25 24.24 -49.09
C TRP A 477 17.56 22.79 -48.65
N PRO A 478 16.60 21.84 -48.66
CA PRO A 478 16.91 20.42 -48.60
C PRO A 478 17.78 20.06 -49.82
N MET A 479 18.95 19.44 -49.62
CA MET A 479 19.72 18.93 -50.76
C MET A 479 18.96 17.80 -51.44
N PHE A 480 18.81 17.90 -52.76
CA PHE A 480 18.29 16.80 -53.54
C PHE A 480 19.16 15.54 -53.31
N GLN A 481 18.52 14.43 -52.92
CA GLN A 481 19.12 13.12 -52.65
C GLN A 481 19.74 12.86 -51.25
N HIS A 482 19.48 13.75 -50.28
CA HIS A 482 19.50 13.53 -48.82
C HIS A 482 20.76 12.94 -48.14
N ASP A 483 21.82 12.64 -48.88
CA ASP A 483 23.13 12.22 -48.34
C ASP A 483 24.30 12.93 -49.05
N ALA A 484 25.50 12.84 -48.48
CA ALA A 484 26.71 13.45 -49.03
C ALA A 484 27.20 12.81 -50.34
N GLN A 485 26.58 11.70 -50.77
CA GLN A 485 26.92 10.95 -51.97
C GLN A 485 25.90 11.20 -53.11
N HIS A 486 24.82 11.94 -52.83
CA HIS A 486 23.66 12.11 -53.70
C HIS A 486 23.18 10.74 -54.22
N THR A 487 22.71 9.87 -53.33
CA THR A 487 22.20 8.54 -53.75
C THR A 487 20.69 8.47 -53.87
N GLY A 488 19.96 9.36 -53.19
CA GLY A 488 18.50 9.40 -53.20
C GLY A 488 17.87 8.27 -52.39
N ARG A 489 18.65 7.60 -51.54
CA ARG A 489 18.20 6.49 -50.71
C ARG A 489 17.79 6.98 -49.33
N SER A 490 16.56 6.65 -48.94
CA SER A 490 16.08 6.83 -47.57
C SER A 490 16.80 5.84 -46.62
N PRO A 491 17.19 6.26 -45.40
CA PRO A 491 17.67 5.34 -44.37
C PRO A 491 16.54 4.50 -43.74
N PHE A 492 15.28 4.85 -44.00
CA PHE A 492 14.10 4.16 -43.47
C PHE A 492 13.70 2.99 -44.38
N ALA A 493 13.32 1.86 -43.76
CA ALA A 493 12.72 0.74 -44.49
C ALA A 493 11.36 1.15 -45.08
N GLY A 494 11.18 0.94 -46.38
CA GLY A 494 9.90 1.17 -47.05
C GLY A 494 8.85 0.10 -46.69
N PRO A 495 7.56 0.31 -47.04
CA PRO A 495 6.50 -0.67 -46.79
C PRO A 495 6.82 -2.01 -47.47
N GLU A 496 6.76 -3.12 -46.73
CA GLU A 496 7.14 -4.44 -47.27
C GLU A 496 6.09 -5.07 -48.22
N ASP A 497 4.87 -4.56 -48.24
CA ASP A 497 3.73 -5.17 -48.97
C ASP A 497 3.34 -4.47 -50.29
N SER A 498 4.16 -3.57 -50.83
CA SER A 498 3.97 -3.05 -52.20
C SER A 498 5.27 -2.55 -52.80
N GLU A 499 5.76 -3.22 -53.84
CA GLU A 499 6.99 -2.81 -54.53
C GLU A 499 6.83 -1.51 -55.35
N ASN A 500 5.61 -0.99 -55.55
CA ASN A 500 5.41 0.26 -56.28
C ASN A 500 4.22 1.05 -55.70
N LEU A 501 4.53 2.12 -54.97
CA LEU A 501 3.57 3.18 -54.68
C LEU A 501 3.51 4.08 -55.93
N GLU A 502 2.66 3.73 -56.89
CA GLU A 502 2.40 4.58 -58.06
C GLU A 502 1.36 5.64 -57.67
N ILE A 503 1.76 6.91 -57.66
CA ILE A 503 0.79 8.01 -57.72
C ILE A 503 0.22 7.99 -59.14
N LEU A 504 -0.90 7.30 -59.32
CA LEU A 504 -1.61 7.20 -60.58
C LEU A 504 -2.43 8.48 -60.78
N ILE A 505 -1.83 9.46 -61.46
CA ILE A 505 -2.56 10.62 -61.97
C ILE A 505 -2.58 10.50 -63.50
N GLU A 506 -3.73 10.13 -64.05
CA GLU A 506 -3.95 10.03 -65.49
C GLU A 506 -3.97 11.45 -66.09
N GLY A 507 -2.88 11.84 -66.75
CA GLY A 507 -2.85 13.00 -67.64
C GLY A 507 -3.46 12.65 -69.00
N GLU A 508 -4.21 13.58 -69.59
CA GLU A 508 -4.85 13.39 -70.90
C GLU A 508 -3.95 13.77 -72.09
N ALA A 509 -2.78 14.36 -71.84
CA ALA A 509 -1.91 14.92 -72.88
C ALA A 509 -0.47 14.35 -72.86
N ASP A 510 0.12 14.18 -74.04
CA ASP A 510 1.48 13.64 -74.23
C ASP A 510 2.60 14.55 -73.66
N ASP A 511 2.30 15.81 -73.35
CA ASP A 511 3.24 16.80 -72.82
C ASP A 511 3.02 17.13 -71.32
N ASP A 512 2.21 16.33 -70.63
CA ASP A 512 2.11 16.35 -69.18
C ASP A 512 3.43 15.85 -68.55
N TYR A 513 3.85 16.48 -67.45
CA TYR A 513 5.10 16.12 -66.78
C TYR A 513 5.02 16.33 -65.27
N PHE A 514 5.83 15.55 -64.57
CA PHE A 514 6.10 15.71 -63.15
C PHE A 514 7.58 16.03 -62.95
N GLY A 515 7.81 17.14 -62.27
CA GLY A 515 9.10 17.53 -61.74
C GLY A 515 9.44 16.74 -60.49
N THR A 516 10.68 16.87 -60.08
CA THR A 516 11.22 16.23 -58.89
C THR A 516 10.49 16.70 -57.62
N PRO A 517 10.01 15.78 -56.76
CA PRO A 517 9.29 16.16 -55.54
C PRO A 517 10.25 16.69 -54.46
N VAL A 518 9.73 17.57 -53.60
CA VAL A 518 10.37 18.12 -52.41
C VAL A 518 9.43 17.93 -51.23
N ILE A 519 9.94 17.56 -50.06
CA ILE A 519 9.12 17.35 -48.86
C ILE A 519 9.20 18.60 -47.97
N GLY A 520 8.06 19.11 -47.54
CA GLY A 520 7.92 20.20 -46.57
C GLY A 520 8.22 19.73 -45.15
N SER A 521 8.50 20.67 -44.25
CA SER A 521 8.78 20.40 -42.84
C SER A 521 7.60 19.75 -42.09
N ASP A 522 6.40 19.87 -42.64
CA ASP A 522 5.14 19.27 -42.19
C ASP A 522 4.84 17.89 -42.83
N GLY A 523 5.74 17.40 -43.69
CA GLY A 523 5.57 16.15 -44.43
C GLY A 523 4.81 16.29 -45.75
N THR A 524 4.38 17.49 -46.14
CA THR A 524 3.67 17.72 -47.42
C THR A 524 4.61 17.56 -48.62
N LEU A 525 4.16 16.85 -49.67
CA LEU A 525 4.94 16.64 -50.89
C LEU A 525 4.65 17.73 -51.92
N TYR A 526 5.67 18.50 -52.28
CA TYR A 526 5.62 19.54 -53.30
C TYR A 526 6.24 19.06 -54.60
N LEU A 527 5.55 19.20 -55.72
CA LEU A 527 6.09 18.88 -57.04
C LEU A 527 5.63 19.87 -58.09
N ASN A 528 6.57 20.32 -58.93
CA ASN A 528 6.19 21.08 -60.12
C ASN A 528 5.57 20.11 -61.11
N ALA A 529 4.36 20.36 -61.60
CA ALA A 529 3.78 19.52 -62.63
C ALA A 529 2.90 20.33 -63.57
N LYS A 530 2.84 19.84 -64.80
CA LYS A 530 1.84 20.22 -65.79
C LYS A 530 0.95 19.00 -66.00
N ILE A 531 -0.33 19.15 -65.68
CA ILE A 531 -1.31 18.08 -65.78
C ILE A 531 -2.51 18.59 -66.58
N THR A 532 -2.89 17.84 -67.61
CA THR A 532 -4.07 18.10 -68.43
C THR A 532 -5.18 17.17 -67.97
N THR A 533 -6.28 17.73 -67.48
CA THR A 533 -7.44 16.96 -67.03
C THR A 533 -8.72 17.64 -67.50
N GLY A 534 -9.63 16.91 -68.15
CA GLY A 534 -10.86 17.47 -68.69
C GLY A 534 -10.64 18.56 -69.75
N GLY A 535 -9.53 18.50 -70.49
CA GLY A 535 -9.14 19.52 -71.48
C GLY A 535 -8.61 20.85 -70.93
N GLU A 536 -8.45 20.99 -69.61
CA GLU A 536 -7.79 22.13 -68.98
C GLU A 536 -6.36 21.79 -68.55
N ILE A 537 -5.43 22.69 -68.86
CA ILE A 537 -4.02 22.57 -68.46
C ILE A 537 -3.83 23.28 -67.13
N LYS A 538 -3.31 22.55 -66.14
CA LYS A 538 -2.88 23.11 -64.85
C LYS A 538 -1.38 22.90 -64.70
N GLU A 539 -0.63 24.00 -64.77
CA GLU A 539 0.82 24.02 -64.63
C GLU A 539 1.22 24.85 -63.41
N GLY A 540 2.03 24.27 -62.53
CA GLY A 540 2.46 24.94 -61.32
C GLY A 540 3.02 24.00 -60.27
N LEU A 541 3.13 24.51 -59.04
CA LEU A 541 3.51 23.72 -57.88
C LEU A 541 2.26 23.05 -57.29
N TRP A 542 2.31 21.73 -57.16
CA TRP A 542 1.28 20.90 -56.55
C TRP A 542 1.74 20.46 -55.17
N ALA A 543 0.81 20.36 -54.23
CA ALA A 543 1.05 19.90 -52.85
C ALA A 543 0.12 18.71 -52.55
N PHE A 544 0.67 17.65 -51.97
CA PHE A 544 -0.02 16.41 -51.61
C PHE A 544 0.11 16.10 -50.12
#